data_AF-A0A7C4ZUQ5-F1
#
_entry.id   AF-A0A7C4ZUQ5-F1
#
_cell.length_a   1.000
_cell.length_b   1.000
_cell.length_c   1.000
_cell.angle_alpha   90.00
_cell.angle_beta   90.00
_cell.angle_gamma   90.00
#
_symmetry.space_group_name_H-M   'P 1'
#
loop_
_entity.id
_entity.type
_entity.pdbx_description
1 polymer ?
#
loop_
_entity_poly.entity_id
_entity_poly.type
_entity_poly.pdbx_seq_one_letter_code
_entity_poly.pdbx_strand_id
1 'polypeptide(L)'
;MSGFLRKIKNDDEYLTYILRKSSVFGHKELASIIGPCLKNQLLRVLHEFKSLANHITDTSYMNRNDKFFLYTRVRRFTIYGSIVERYHSDEILSTISRKFADVFTKIDPNLRINHKVYRKFLLMLNKNLCLIPYKSTWIPPLFPLMLWKAGYILQALNNLIRKLTKDRLGLEMTYFDFDKALRCSNWRKLLYETILNQKSLIYKLGYLRYNPVKNMVIEHLYGKRNNGEKLAYIMTLELTLREISRYARVSLT
;
A
#
# COMPACT_ATOMS: atom_id res chain seq x y z
N MET A 1 -15.21 0.48 -4.97
CA MET A 1 -14.62 -0.82 -4.54
C MET A 1 -15.31 -1.48 -3.34
N SER A 2 -16.28 -0.84 -2.66
CA SER A 2 -16.95 -1.37 -1.44
C SER A 2 -17.92 -2.54 -1.66
N GLY A 3 -18.26 -2.87 -2.91
CA GLY A 3 -19.27 -3.90 -3.21
C GLY A 3 -18.81 -5.35 -3.04
N PHE A 4 -17.49 -5.63 -3.10
CA PHE A 4 -17.02 -7.01 -3.11
C PHE A 4 -17.13 -7.68 -1.73
N LEU A 5 -16.70 -7.00 -0.65
CA LEU A 5 -16.78 -7.55 0.72
C LEU A 5 -18.20 -7.93 1.13
N ARG A 6 -19.21 -7.22 0.63
CA ARG A 6 -20.64 -7.52 0.88
C ARG A 6 -21.11 -8.82 0.23
N LYS A 7 -20.43 -9.26 -0.83
CA LYS A 7 -20.81 -10.45 -1.61
C LYS A 7 -20.08 -11.70 -1.15
N ILE A 8 -19.11 -11.57 -0.25
CA ILE A 8 -18.33 -12.70 0.26
C ILE A 8 -19.23 -13.59 1.10
N LYS A 9 -19.27 -14.87 0.76
CA LYS A 9 -20.17 -15.85 1.41
C LYS A 9 -19.46 -16.77 2.39
N ASN A 10 -18.16 -16.97 2.22
CA ASN A 10 -17.38 -17.94 2.99
C ASN A 10 -15.97 -17.42 3.30
N ASP A 11 -15.29 -18.14 4.20
CA ASP A 11 -13.96 -17.78 4.69
C ASP A 11 -12.88 -17.85 3.60
N ASP A 12 -12.99 -18.77 2.63
CA ASP A 12 -11.98 -18.91 1.57
C ASP A 12 -12.00 -17.71 0.61
N GLU A 13 -13.20 -17.23 0.24
CA GLU A 13 -13.38 -15.99 -0.51
C GLU A 13 -12.84 -14.78 0.26
N TYR A 14 -13.07 -14.74 1.57
CA TYR A 14 -12.53 -13.71 2.45
C TYR A 14 -11.00 -13.71 2.48
N LEU A 15 -10.39 -14.87 2.77
CA LEU A 15 -8.94 -15.06 2.82
C LEU A 15 -8.27 -14.67 1.50
N THR A 16 -8.85 -15.10 0.38
CA THR A 16 -8.38 -14.74 -0.96
C THR A 16 -8.47 -13.23 -1.20
N TYR A 17 -9.57 -12.61 -0.79
CA TYR A 17 -9.75 -11.16 -0.89
C TYR A 17 -8.69 -10.41 -0.08
N ILE A 18 -8.54 -10.72 1.21
CA ILE A 18 -7.61 -9.99 2.08
C ILE A 18 -6.17 -10.20 1.64
N LEU A 19 -5.77 -11.41 1.24
CA LEU A 19 -4.42 -11.70 0.78
C LEU A 19 -4.10 -10.87 -0.47
N ARG A 20 -5.04 -10.79 -1.42
CA ARG A 20 -4.88 -9.94 -2.62
C ARG A 20 -4.81 -8.45 -2.27
N LYS A 21 -5.47 -8.00 -1.21
CA LYS A 21 -5.48 -6.59 -0.79
C LYS A 21 -4.29 -6.20 0.07
N SER A 22 -3.74 -7.13 0.84
CA SER A 22 -2.58 -6.91 1.71
C SER A 22 -1.25 -7.11 0.99
N SER A 23 -1.22 -7.89 -0.09
CA SER A 23 0.02 -8.27 -0.79
C SER A 23 0.25 -7.45 -2.05
N VAL A 24 1.48 -6.96 -2.22
CA VAL A 24 1.95 -6.28 -3.44
C VAL A 24 2.21 -7.28 -4.57
N PHE A 25 2.67 -8.48 -4.21
CA PHE A 25 2.91 -9.59 -5.12
C PHE A 25 1.78 -10.61 -5.04
N GLY A 26 1.31 -11.10 -6.19
CA GLY A 26 0.44 -12.28 -6.21
C GLY A 26 1.23 -13.55 -5.82
N HIS A 27 0.58 -14.57 -5.27
CA HIS A 27 1.28 -15.79 -4.81
C HIS A 27 2.10 -16.48 -5.90
N LYS A 28 1.57 -16.61 -7.14
CA LYS A 28 2.30 -17.20 -8.27
C LYS A 28 3.52 -16.37 -8.67
N GLU A 29 3.35 -15.05 -8.65
CA GLU A 29 4.42 -14.10 -8.96
C GLU A 29 5.49 -14.10 -7.89
N LEU A 30 5.10 -14.15 -6.61
CA LEU A 30 6.05 -14.26 -5.51
C LEU A 30 6.83 -15.57 -5.60
N ALA A 31 6.15 -16.69 -5.86
CA ALA A 31 6.78 -17.99 -6.06
C ALA A 31 7.78 -18.01 -7.24
N SER A 32 7.55 -17.21 -8.29
CA SER A 32 8.45 -17.13 -9.43
C SER A 32 9.70 -16.27 -9.16
N ILE A 33 9.59 -15.24 -8.32
CA ILE A 33 10.71 -14.34 -8.01
C ILE A 33 11.55 -14.80 -6.81
N ILE A 34 10.98 -15.52 -5.84
CA ILE A 34 11.74 -15.91 -4.65
C ILE A 34 12.82 -16.94 -4.99
N GLY A 35 13.98 -16.75 -4.38
CA GLY A 35 15.06 -17.71 -4.40
C GLY A 35 14.80 -18.89 -3.44
N PRO A 36 15.59 -19.96 -3.53
CA PRO A 36 15.43 -21.17 -2.73
C PRO A 36 15.42 -20.88 -1.21
N CYS A 37 16.24 -19.93 -0.77
CA CYS A 37 16.43 -19.58 0.63
C CYS A 37 15.17 -19.01 1.31
N LEU A 38 14.19 -18.52 0.55
CA LEU A 38 12.96 -17.92 1.06
C LEU A 38 11.71 -18.79 0.87
N LYS A 39 11.81 -19.95 0.22
CA LYS A 39 10.65 -20.82 -0.07
C LYS A 39 9.92 -21.28 1.18
N ASN A 40 10.68 -21.73 2.18
CA ASN A 40 10.09 -22.22 3.44
C ASN A 40 9.52 -21.06 4.27
N GLN A 41 10.17 -19.89 4.28
CA GLN A 41 9.65 -18.70 4.95
C GLN A 41 8.34 -18.24 4.30
N LEU A 42 8.20 -18.31 2.97
CA LEU A 42 6.94 -17.95 2.30
C LEU A 42 5.76 -18.79 2.83
N LEU A 43 5.93 -20.11 2.93
CA LEU A 43 4.88 -20.99 3.45
C LEU A 43 4.52 -20.66 4.90
N ARG A 44 5.53 -20.41 5.74
CA ARG A 44 5.32 -19.99 7.13
C ARG A 44 4.55 -18.67 7.23
N VAL A 45 4.94 -17.66 6.45
CA VAL A 45 4.26 -16.36 6.41
C VAL A 45 2.82 -16.51 5.94
N LEU A 46 2.54 -17.34 4.93
CA LEU A 46 1.17 -17.61 4.47
C LEU A 46 0.33 -18.33 5.54
N HIS A 47 0.94 -19.27 6.26
CA HIS A 47 0.29 -19.96 7.37
C HIS A 47 -0.04 -18.99 8.53
N GLU A 48 0.92 -18.17 8.94
CA GLU A 48 0.73 -17.13 9.95
C GLU A 48 -0.34 -16.12 9.52
N PHE A 49 -0.30 -15.70 8.26
CA PHE A 49 -1.32 -14.82 7.68
C PHE A 49 -2.72 -15.43 7.80
N LYS A 50 -2.89 -16.70 7.41
CA LYS A 50 -4.16 -17.41 7.52
C LYS A 50 -4.60 -17.54 8.97
N SER A 51 -3.68 -17.88 9.88
CA SER A 51 -3.95 -17.98 11.31
C SER A 51 -4.44 -16.65 11.89
N LEU A 52 -3.74 -15.54 11.59
CA LEU A 52 -4.15 -14.20 12.01
C LEU A 52 -5.51 -13.80 11.46
N ALA A 53 -5.78 -14.09 10.19
CA ALA A 53 -7.07 -13.80 9.57
C ALA A 53 -8.21 -14.62 10.20
N ASN A 54 -7.95 -15.87 10.57
CA ASN A 54 -8.92 -16.76 11.21
C ASN A 54 -9.16 -16.42 12.68
N HIS A 55 -8.15 -15.91 13.38
CA HIS A 55 -8.28 -15.50 14.78
C HIS A 55 -9.23 -14.30 14.96
N ILE A 56 -9.35 -13.44 13.93
CA ILE A 56 -10.27 -12.30 13.96
C ILE A 56 -11.65 -12.79 13.55
N THR A 57 -12.55 -12.91 14.52
CA THR A 57 -13.94 -13.33 14.30
C THR A 57 -14.89 -12.13 14.32
N ASP A 58 -15.89 -12.16 13.43
CA ASP A 58 -17.01 -11.22 13.38
C ASP A 58 -18.13 -11.82 12.52
N THR A 59 -19.38 -11.45 12.77
CA THR A 59 -20.52 -11.89 11.92
C THR A 59 -20.49 -11.23 10.55
N SER A 60 -19.85 -10.06 10.43
CA SER A 60 -19.69 -9.34 9.17
C SER A 60 -18.25 -9.39 8.66
N TYR A 61 -18.05 -9.89 7.43
CA TYR A 61 -16.75 -9.82 6.75
C TYR A 61 -16.22 -8.39 6.58
N MET A 62 -17.10 -7.39 6.58
CA MET A 62 -16.67 -5.98 6.54
C MET A 62 -16.03 -5.55 7.87
N ASN A 63 -16.65 -5.86 9.01
CA ASN A 63 -16.07 -5.59 10.32
C ASN A 63 -14.78 -6.41 10.52
N ARG A 64 -14.79 -7.68 10.10
CA ARG A 64 -13.62 -8.55 10.14
C ARG A 64 -12.46 -7.96 9.35
N ASN A 65 -12.72 -7.43 8.15
CA ASN A 65 -11.73 -6.75 7.32
C ASN A 65 -11.13 -5.53 8.03
N ASP A 66 -11.97 -4.69 8.63
CA ASP A 66 -11.50 -3.49 9.32
C ASP A 66 -10.62 -3.86 10.52
N LYS A 67 -11.08 -4.80 11.36
CA LYS A 67 -10.29 -5.35 12.46
C LYS A 67 -8.96 -5.90 11.94
N PHE A 68 -8.97 -6.73 10.91
CA PHE A 68 -7.76 -7.32 10.32
C PHE A 68 -6.73 -6.25 9.93
N PHE A 69 -7.14 -5.23 9.16
CA PHE A 69 -6.22 -4.19 8.72
C PHE A 69 -5.79 -3.25 9.86
N LEU A 70 -6.65 -3.01 10.85
CA LEU A 70 -6.27 -2.25 12.06
C LEU A 70 -5.18 -2.97 12.87
N TYR A 71 -5.33 -4.29 13.07
CA TYR A 71 -4.37 -5.08 13.85
C TYR A 71 -3.06 -5.37 13.10
N THR A 72 -3.07 -5.41 11.76
CA THR A 72 -1.89 -5.79 10.96
C THR A 72 -1.22 -4.62 10.23
N ARG A 73 -1.92 -3.96 9.30
CA ARG A 73 -1.35 -3.03 8.31
C ARG A 73 -1.34 -1.57 8.76
N VAL A 74 -2.45 -1.10 9.33
CA VAL A 74 -2.57 0.28 9.85
C VAL A 74 -1.59 0.47 11.00
N ARG A 75 -1.42 -0.54 11.86
CA ARG A 75 -0.35 -0.55 12.86
C ARG A 75 1.04 -0.37 12.22
N ARG A 76 1.34 -1.05 11.12
CA ARG A 76 2.67 -0.96 10.52
C ARG A 76 2.98 0.38 9.81
N PHE A 77 2.00 0.96 9.12
CA PHE A 77 2.21 2.20 8.34
C PHE A 77 1.80 3.48 9.08
N THR A 78 0.98 3.35 10.12
CA THR A 78 0.42 4.49 10.85
C THR A 78 1.02 4.52 12.26
N ILE A 79 1.06 3.42 13.03
CA ILE A 79 1.67 3.44 14.38
C ILE A 79 3.19 3.57 14.33
N TYR A 80 3.86 2.99 13.33
CA TYR A 80 5.28 3.26 13.16
C TYR A 80 5.56 4.57 12.40
N GLY A 81 4.57 5.44 12.15
CA GLY A 81 4.78 6.83 11.71
C GLY A 81 5.68 7.08 10.48
N SER A 82 5.91 8.37 10.23
CA SER A 82 6.97 8.84 9.36
C SER A 82 8.34 8.44 9.94
N ILE A 83 9.25 7.89 9.13
CA ILE A 83 10.64 7.62 9.57
C ILE A 83 11.28 8.91 10.12
N VAL A 84 10.91 10.06 9.57
CA VAL A 84 11.41 11.37 10.02
C VAL A 84 10.92 11.69 11.43
N GLU A 85 9.68 11.37 11.77
CA GLU A 85 9.11 11.69 13.08
C GLU A 85 9.64 10.75 14.17
N ARG A 86 9.95 9.48 13.86
CA ARG A 86 10.52 8.54 14.84
C ARG A 86 11.81 9.02 15.51
N TYR A 87 12.59 9.87 14.85
CA TYR A 87 13.86 10.38 15.38
C TYR A 87 13.75 11.79 15.94
N HIS A 88 12.64 12.50 15.72
CA HIS A 88 12.55 13.94 15.95
C HIS A 88 11.30 14.41 16.71
N SER A 89 10.26 13.60 16.88
CA SER A 89 9.06 13.98 17.62
C SER A 89 8.21 12.80 18.08
N ASP A 90 7.60 12.91 19.26
CA ASP A 90 6.52 12.00 19.67
C ASP A 90 5.26 12.24 18.83
N GLU A 91 4.73 11.18 18.23
CA GLU A 91 3.53 11.24 17.40
C GLU A 91 2.31 10.73 18.16
N ILE A 92 1.24 11.54 18.24
CA ILE A 92 -0.05 11.11 18.79
C ILE A 92 -1.04 10.93 17.64
N LEU A 93 -1.37 9.68 17.35
CA LEU A 93 -2.36 9.32 16.35
C LEU A 93 -3.68 8.91 17.02
N SER A 94 -4.51 9.90 17.33
CA SER A 94 -5.77 9.68 18.05
C SER A 94 -6.76 8.76 17.30
N THR A 95 -6.74 8.80 15.97
CA THR A 95 -7.64 8.02 15.08
C THR A 95 -7.29 6.55 14.96
N ILE A 96 -6.14 6.11 15.49
CA ILE A 96 -5.70 4.70 15.46
C ILE A 96 -5.69 4.05 16.84
N SER A 97 -6.23 4.72 17.86
CA SER A 97 -6.39 4.09 19.17
C SER A 97 -7.30 2.87 19.07
N ARG A 98 -6.95 1.78 19.80
CA ARG A 98 -7.76 0.56 19.82
C ARG A 98 -9.20 0.85 20.26
N LYS A 99 -9.37 1.72 21.27
CA LYS A 99 -10.68 2.15 21.76
C LYS A 99 -11.50 2.84 20.66
N PHE A 100 -10.89 3.74 19.88
CA PHE A 100 -11.58 4.41 18.77
C PHE A 100 -11.97 3.42 17.66
N ALA A 101 -11.07 2.49 17.32
CA ALA A 101 -11.35 1.41 16.39
C ALA A 101 -12.51 0.50 16.85
N ASP A 102 -12.54 0.14 18.13
CA ASP A 102 -13.61 -0.69 18.71
C ASP A 102 -14.96 0.04 18.67
N VAL A 103 -14.98 1.34 18.93
CA VAL A 103 -16.20 2.17 18.77
C VAL A 103 -16.64 2.21 17.32
N PHE A 104 -15.72 2.45 16.38
CA PHE A 104 -16.05 2.56 14.96
C PHE A 104 -16.53 1.24 14.35
N THR A 105 -15.97 0.10 14.77
CA THR A 105 -16.35 -1.24 14.26
C THR A 105 -17.71 -1.72 14.79
N LYS A 106 -18.24 -1.10 15.86
CA LYS A 106 -19.62 -1.33 16.32
C LYS A 106 -20.68 -0.67 15.44
N ILE A 107 -20.31 0.34 14.65
CA ILE A 107 -21.24 0.98 13.72
C ILE A 107 -21.48 0.02 12.55
N ASP A 108 -22.75 -0.21 12.22
CA ASP A 108 -23.14 -1.07 11.09
C ASP A 108 -22.34 -0.71 9.82
N PRO A 109 -21.67 -1.68 9.16
CA PRO A 109 -20.86 -1.44 7.97
C PRO A 109 -21.58 -0.66 6.86
N ASN A 110 -22.89 -0.83 6.70
CA ASN A 110 -23.70 -0.14 5.68
C ASN A 110 -23.82 1.35 5.94
N LEU A 111 -23.72 1.77 7.20
CA LEU A 111 -23.68 3.18 7.59
C LEU A 111 -22.29 3.79 7.35
N ARG A 112 -21.23 2.99 7.33
CA ARG A 112 -19.84 3.45 7.16
C ARG A 112 -19.41 3.62 5.70
N ILE A 113 -20.07 2.91 4.79
CA ILE A 113 -19.77 2.93 3.34
C ILE A 113 -19.90 4.33 2.73
N ASN A 114 -19.12 4.57 1.67
CA ASN A 114 -19.11 5.81 0.89
C ASN A 114 -18.86 7.04 1.75
N HIS A 115 -17.99 6.89 2.76
CA HIS A 115 -17.56 7.98 3.64
C HIS A 115 -18.71 8.66 4.43
N LYS A 116 -19.87 8.00 4.58
CA LYS A 116 -21.04 8.56 5.29
C LYS A 116 -20.72 8.97 6.74
N VAL A 117 -20.17 8.04 7.52
CA VAL A 117 -19.78 8.31 8.92
C VAL A 117 -18.62 9.29 8.97
N TYR A 118 -17.60 9.10 8.13
CA TYR A 118 -16.44 9.99 8.07
C TYR A 118 -16.81 11.45 7.80
N ARG A 119 -17.70 11.69 6.83
CA ARG A 119 -18.23 13.03 6.51
C ARG A 119 -18.96 13.64 7.70
N LYS A 120 -19.87 12.87 8.35
CA LYS A 120 -20.60 13.34 9.53
C LYS A 120 -19.63 13.71 10.67
N PHE A 121 -18.65 12.84 10.93
CA PHE A 121 -17.62 13.07 11.93
C PHE A 121 -16.83 14.35 11.67
N LEU A 122 -16.33 14.56 10.44
CA LEU A 122 -15.58 15.77 10.11
C LEU A 122 -16.43 17.05 10.26
N LEU A 123 -17.69 17.00 9.82
CA LEU A 123 -18.62 18.14 9.93
C LEU A 123 -18.91 18.53 11.38
N MET A 124 -18.97 17.52 12.26
CA MET A 124 -19.13 17.73 13.71
C MET A 124 -17.85 18.22 14.37
N LEU A 125 -16.70 17.70 13.93
CA LEU A 125 -15.40 18.02 14.52
C LEU A 125 -14.99 19.48 14.23
N ASN A 126 -14.95 19.84 12.94
CA ASN A 126 -14.58 21.19 12.50
C ASN A 126 -15.02 21.44 11.05
N LYS A 127 -15.89 22.41 10.83
CA LYS A 127 -16.40 22.75 9.49
C LYS A 127 -15.30 23.28 8.55
N ASN A 128 -14.26 23.93 9.06
CA ASN A 128 -13.15 24.41 8.24
C ASN A 128 -12.33 23.24 7.68
N LEU A 129 -12.17 22.15 8.44
CA LEU A 129 -11.52 20.94 7.94
C LEU A 129 -12.33 20.28 6.80
N CYS A 130 -13.65 20.47 6.78
CA CYS A 130 -14.52 19.98 5.71
C CYS A 130 -14.40 20.76 4.40
N LEU A 131 -13.67 21.89 4.37
CA LEU A 131 -13.36 22.64 3.16
C LEU A 131 -12.17 22.04 2.40
N ILE A 132 -11.34 21.24 3.07
CA ILE A 132 -10.17 20.60 2.46
C ILE A 132 -10.66 19.45 1.55
N PRO A 133 -10.41 19.51 0.23
CA PRO A 133 -10.81 18.44 -0.67
C PRO A 133 -10.15 17.11 -0.31
N TYR A 134 -10.94 16.04 -0.28
CA TYR A 134 -10.38 14.71 -0.02
C TYR A 134 -9.65 14.21 -1.26
N LYS A 135 -8.39 13.78 -1.13
CA LYS A 135 -7.54 13.37 -2.27
C LYS A 135 -8.20 12.39 -3.24
N SER A 136 -9.00 11.44 -2.75
CA SER A 136 -9.63 10.44 -3.62
C SER A 136 -10.86 10.93 -4.36
N THR A 137 -11.48 12.03 -3.92
CA THR A 137 -12.72 12.56 -4.50
C THR A 137 -12.58 13.98 -5.01
N TRP A 138 -11.56 14.75 -4.66
CA TRP A 138 -11.37 16.14 -5.06
C TRP A 138 -12.52 17.09 -4.69
N ILE A 139 -13.45 16.60 -3.89
CA ILE A 139 -14.62 17.35 -3.44
C ILE A 139 -14.51 17.48 -1.93
N PRO A 140 -14.63 18.70 -1.38
CA PRO A 140 -14.67 18.92 0.06
C PRO A 140 -15.78 18.11 0.74
N PRO A 141 -15.52 17.54 1.93
CA PRO A 141 -16.54 16.80 2.67
C PRO A 141 -17.80 17.59 3.00
N LEU A 142 -17.72 18.93 2.97
CA LEU A 142 -18.87 19.81 3.11
C LEU A 142 -20.00 19.47 2.12
N PHE A 143 -19.66 19.12 0.88
CA PHE A 143 -20.66 18.84 -0.15
C PHE A 143 -21.40 17.52 0.08
N PRO A 144 -22.67 17.40 -0.37
CA PRO A 144 -23.42 16.15 -0.35
C PRO A 144 -22.69 15.01 -1.10
N LEU A 145 -22.82 13.78 -0.60
CA LEU A 145 -22.16 12.60 -1.17
C LEU A 145 -22.50 12.34 -2.65
N MET A 146 -23.67 12.77 -3.10
CA MET A 146 -24.08 12.64 -4.51
C MET A 146 -23.13 13.42 -5.43
N LEU A 147 -22.63 14.58 -4.99
CA LEU A 147 -21.69 15.41 -5.76
C LEU A 147 -20.26 14.86 -5.75
N TRP A 148 -19.92 13.98 -4.82
CA TRP A 148 -18.56 13.40 -4.78
C TRP A 148 -18.24 12.56 -6.03
N LYS A 149 -19.27 12.08 -6.74
CA LYS A 149 -19.09 11.43 -8.05
C LYS A 149 -18.51 12.38 -9.10
N ALA A 150 -18.81 13.67 -9.04
CA ALA A 150 -18.23 14.69 -9.93
C ALA A 150 -16.70 14.80 -9.76
N GLY A 151 -16.21 14.44 -8.58
CA GLY A 151 -14.80 14.25 -8.30
C GLY A 151 -14.05 13.38 -9.29
N TYR A 152 -14.66 12.28 -9.73
CA TYR A 152 -14.09 11.40 -10.74
C TYR A 152 -14.00 12.06 -12.11
N ILE A 153 -14.96 12.93 -12.43
CA ILE A 153 -14.96 13.70 -13.68
C ILE A 153 -13.83 14.72 -13.65
N LEU A 154 -13.67 15.46 -12.54
CA LEU A 154 -12.56 16.41 -12.36
C LEU A 154 -11.19 15.72 -12.46
N GLN A 155 -11.05 14.54 -11.84
CA GLN A 155 -9.83 13.74 -11.96
C GLN A 155 -9.58 13.28 -13.40
N ALA A 156 -10.61 12.82 -14.10
CA ALA A 156 -10.48 12.41 -15.50
C ALA A 156 -10.07 13.58 -16.40
N LEU A 157 -10.67 14.76 -16.18
CA LEU A 157 -10.32 15.99 -16.89
C LEU A 157 -8.88 16.41 -16.58
N ASN A 158 -8.47 16.41 -15.32
CA ASN A 158 -7.09 16.71 -14.95
C ASN A 158 -6.10 15.73 -15.60
N ASN A 159 -6.41 14.44 -15.61
CA ASN A 159 -5.58 13.43 -16.27
C ASN A 159 -5.50 13.66 -17.79
N LEU A 160 -6.59 14.10 -18.42
CA LEU A 160 -6.61 14.48 -19.82
C LEU A 160 -5.73 15.71 -20.08
N ILE A 161 -5.89 16.78 -19.29
CA ILE A 161 -5.07 18.00 -19.37
C ILE A 161 -3.59 17.65 -19.22
N ARG A 162 -3.24 16.86 -18.21
CA ARG A 162 -1.88 16.38 -17.98
C ARG A 162 -1.34 15.59 -19.16
N LYS A 163 -2.13 14.68 -19.72
CA LYS A 163 -1.74 13.91 -20.91
C LYS A 163 -1.48 14.82 -22.12
N LEU A 164 -2.38 15.76 -22.40
CA LEU A 164 -2.27 16.69 -23.53
C LEU A 164 -1.08 17.64 -23.38
N THR A 165 -0.81 18.08 -22.15
CA THR A 165 0.25 19.05 -21.86
C THR A 165 1.58 18.39 -21.52
N LYS A 166 1.68 17.05 -21.61
CA LYS A 166 2.85 16.26 -21.20
C LYS A 166 3.29 16.59 -19.77
N ASP A 167 2.31 16.63 -18.87
CA ASP A 167 2.45 16.98 -17.45
C ASP A 167 2.95 18.41 -17.16
N ARG A 168 2.91 19.33 -18.13
CA ARG A 168 3.25 20.75 -17.89
C ARG A 168 2.17 21.49 -17.11
N LEU A 169 0.90 21.08 -17.27
CA LEU A 169 -0.24 21.64 -16.57
C LEU A 169 -1.06 20.53 -15.92
N GLY A 170 -1.67 20.86 -14.79
CA GLY A 170 -2.54 19.97 -14.02
C GLY A 170 -2.21 20.02 -12.53
N LEU A 171 -3.17 19.61 -11.71
CA LEU A 171 -2.99 19.57 -10.27
C LEU A 171 -2.20 18.31 -9.87
N GLU A 172 -1.15 18.52 -9.08
CA GLU A 172 -0.40 17.45 -8.42
C GLU A 172 -1.14 16.97 -7.18
N MET A 173 -1.44 15.67 -7.12
CA MET A 173 -2.28 15.12 -6.06
C MET A 173 -1.70 13.86 -5.42
N THR A 174 -0.49 13.47 -5.83
CA THR A 174 0.20 12.28 -5.32
C THR A 174 1.51 12.71 -4.68
N TYR A 175 1.70 12.32 -3.42
CA TYR A 175 2.92 12.61 -2.66
C TYR A 175 4.20 12.11 -3.35
N PHE A 176 4.10 11.03 -4.14
CA PHE A 176 5.15 10.56 -5.03
C PHE A 176 4.56 9.50 -5.98
N ASP A 177 4.87 9.55 -7.28
CA ASP A 177 4.50 8.51 -8.25
C ASP A 177 5.75 7.69 -8.58
N PHE A 178 5.91 6.56 -7.87
CA PHE A 178 7.07 5.67 -8.07
C PHE A 178 7.10 5.08 -9.47
N ASP A 179 5.93 4.83 -10.08
CA ASP A 179 5.81 4.24 -11.41
C ASP A 179 6.35 5.20 -12.47
N LYS A 180 6.05 6.50 -12.34
CA LYS A 180 6.61 7.54 -13.21
C LYS A 180 8.08 7.78 -12.90
N ALA A 181 8.44 7.85 -11.61
CA ALA A 181 9.80 8.15 -11.17
C ALA A 181 10.82 7.17 -11.74
N LEU A 182 10.55 5.86 -11.72
CA LEU A 182 11.44 4.82 -12.25
C LEU A 182 11.77 4.97 -13.74
N ARG A 183 10.95 5.71 -14.49
CA ARG A 183 11.20 5.97 -15.93
C ARG A 183 12.11 7.16 -16.17
N CYS A 184 12.41 7.97 -15.16
CA CYS A 184 13.34 9.10 -15.23
C CYS A 184 14.82 8.66 -15.09
N SER A 185 15.76 9.43 -15.66
CA SER A 185 17.18 9.08 -15.75
C SER A 185 17.84 8.72 -14.42
N ASN A 186 17.65 9.55 -13.39
CA ASN A 186 18.28 9.35 -12.08
C ASN A 186 17.81 8.06 -11.40
N TRP A 187 16.51 7.77 -11.48
CA TRP A 187 15.93 6.55 -10.91
C TRP A 187 16.31 5.30 -11.70
N ARG A 188 16.48 5.43 -13.03
CA ARG A 188 17.02 4.32 -13.84
C ARG A 188 18.41 3.93 -13.36
N LYS A 189 19.31 4.90 -13.10
CA LYS A 189 20.65 4.62 -12.56
C LYS A 189 20.57 3.79 -11.27
N LEU A 190 19.75 4.23 -10.31
CA LEU A 190 19.56 3.48 -9.06
C LEU A 190 19.01 2.08 -9.32
N LEU A 191 18.05 1.93 -10.24
CA LEU A 191 17.50 0.64 -10.63
C LEU A 191 18.57 -0.28 -11.25
N TYR A 192 19.48 0.25 -12.07
CA TYR A 192 20.60 -0.51 -12.62
C TYR A 192 21.57 -0.98 -11.53
N GLU A 193 21.93 -0.07 -10.63
CA GLU A 193 22.88 -0.34 -9.53
C GLU A 193 22.32 -1.31 -8.48
N THR A 194 20.99 -1.36 -8.31
CA THR A 194 20.30 -2.20 -7.32
C THR A 194 19.71 -3.46 -7.93
N ILE A 195 18.75 -3.34 -8.84
CA ILE A 195 17.97 -4.49 -9.31
C ILE A 195 18.64 -5.20 -10.50
N LEU A 196 19.21 -4.46 -11.46
CA LEU A 196 19.80 -5.07 -12.66
C LEU A 196 21.27 -5.46 -12.51
N ASN A 197 21.83 -5.32 -11.30
CA ASN A 197 23.17 -5.78 -10.99
C ASN A 197 23.12 -7.20 -10.43
N GLN A 198 23.66 -8.19 -11.17
CA GLN A 198 23.71 -9.58 -10.70
C GLN A 198 24.52 -9.76 -9.40
N LYS A 199 25.42 -8.81 -9.07
CA LYS A 199 26.21 -8.81 -7.84
C LYS A 199 25.45 -8.25 -6.63
N SER A 200 24.21 -7.79 -6.80
CA SER A 200 23.38 -7.28 -5.69
C SER A 200 23.13 -8.34 -4.62
N LEU A 201 22.99 -7.88 -3.37
CA LEU A 201 22.90 -8.76 -2.21
C LEU A 201 21.65 -9.65 -2.26
N ILE A 202 20.52 -9.13 -2.74
CA ILE A 202 19.29 -9.92 -2.94
C ILE A 202 19.51 -11.19 -3.78
N TYR A 203 20.45 -11.17 -4.74
CA TYR A 203 20.79 -12.32 -5.57
C TYR A 203 21.91 -13.14 -4.97
N LYS A 204 22.97 -12.48 -4.46
CA LYS A 204 24.12 -13.14 -3.83
C LYS A 204 23.70 -14.00 -2.63
N LEU A 205 22.72 -13.52 -1.84
CA LEU A 205 22.18 -14.23 -0.69
C LEU A 205 21.08 -15.24 -1.07
N GLY A 206 20.76 -15.39 -2.35
CA GLY A 206 19.75 -16.34 -2.82
C GLY A 206 18.32 -16.00 -2.40
N TYR A 207 18.02 -14.74 -2.07
CA TYR A 207 16.69 -14.30 -1.67
C TYR A 207 15.75 -14.14 -2.85
N LEU A 208 16.23 -13.57 -3.96
CA LEU A 208 15.46 -13.36 -5.19
C LEU A 208 16.19 -13.98 -6.38
N ARG A 209 15.45 -14.30 -7.44
CA ARG A 209 15.97 -14.79 -8.71
C ARG A 209 16.15 -13.62 -9.68
N TYR A 210 17.32 -13.54 -10.31
CA TYR A 210 17.66 -12.44 -11.22
C TYR A 210 16.73 -12.33 -12.43
N ASN A 211 16.56 -13.41 -13.20
CA ASN A 211 15.82 -13.37 -14.47
C ASN A 211 14.35 -12.92 -14.32
N PRO A 212 13.56 -13.46 -13.37
CA PRO A 212 12.20 -12.99 -13.14
C PRO A 212 12.12 -11.51 -12.80
N VAL A 213 13.03 -11.02 -11.94
CA VAL A 213 13.05 -9.61 -11.53
C VAL A 213 13.50 -8.70 -12.68
N LYS A 214 14.52 -9.10 -13.46
CA LYS A 214 14.93 -8.42 -14.69
C LYS A 214 13.77 -8.27 -15.68
N ASN A 215 12.97 -9.33 -15.86
CA ASN A 215 11.81 -9.29 -16.74
C ASN A 215 10.75 -8.28 -16.24
N MET A 216 10.51 -8.21 -14.93
CA MET A 216 9.60 -7.20 -14.35
C MET A 216 10.06 -5.77 -14.63
N VAL A 217 11.38 -5.50 -14.57
CA VAL A 217 11.95 -4.20 -14.91
C VAL A 217 11.70 -3.87 -16.38
N ILE A 218 12.01 -4.82 -17.28
CA ILE A 218 11.81 -4.65 -18.72
C ILE A 218 10.33 -4.33 -19.00
N GLU A 219 9.40 -5.15 -18.50
CA GLU A 219 7.97 -4.90 -18.67
C GLU A 219 7.53 -3.51 -18.22
N HIS A 220 8.09 -3.01 -17.11
CA HIS A 220 7.75 -1.70 -16.57
C HIS A 220 8.31 -0.54 -17.40
N LEU A 221 9.58 -0.62 -17.79
CA LEU A 221 10.26 0.41 -18.59
C LEU A 221 9.67 0.52 -20.00
N TYR A 222 9.27 -0.61 -20.60
CA TYR A 222 8.58 -0.64 -21.90
C TYR A 222 7.07 -0.38 -21.80
N GLY A 223 6.53 -0.14 -20.60
CA GLY A 223 5.10 0.15 -20.40
C GLY A 223 4.17 -1.03 -20.66
N LYS A 224 4.68 -2.26 -20.79
CA LYS A 224 3.88 -3.48 -20.96
C LYS A 224 3.05 -3.81 -19.73
N ARG A 225 3.63 -3.60 -18.54
CA ARG A 225 2.96 -3.85 -17.25
C ARG A 225 3.43 -2.86 -16.21
N ASN A 226 2.52 -2.37 -15.37
CA ASN A 226 2.91 -1.53 -14.26
C ASN A 226 3.45 -2.38 -13.08
N ASN A 227 4.77 -2.41 -12.91
CA ASN A 227 5.45 -3.06 -11.79
C ASN A 227 6.11 -2.06 -10.82
N GLY A 228 5.84 -0.75 -10.87
CA GLY A 228 6.65 0.21 -10.12
C GLY A 228 6.59 0.05 -8.60
N GLU A 229 5.40 -0.16 -8.02
CA GLU A 229 5.27 -0.51 -6.59
C GLU A 229 6.08 -1.78 -6.22
N LYS A 230 6.02 -2.84 -7.04
CA LYS A 230 6.78 -4.08 -6.81
C LYS A 230 8.29 -3.84 -6.84
N LEU A 231 8.75 -3.08 -7.83
CA LEU A 231 10.15 -2.72 -7.96
C LEU A 231 10.61 -1.87 -6.77
N ALA A 232 9.76 -0.96 -6.26
CA ALA A 232 10.05 -0.20 -5.04
C ALA A 232 10.34 -1.11 -3.84
N TYR A 233 9.53 -2.14 -3.63
CA TYR A 233 9.73 -3.12 -2.55
C TYR A 233 11.05 -3.89 -2.72
N ILE A 234 11.38 -4.32 -3.95
CA ILE A 234 12.64 -5.03 -4.22
C ILE A 234 13.85 -4.12 -4.02
N MET A 235 13.80 -2.87 -4.49
CA MET A 235 14.86 -1.88 -4.26
C MET A 235 15.06 -1.61 -2.78
N THR A 236 13.95 -1.43 -2.05
CA THR A 236 14.00 -1.20 -0.60
C THR A 236 14.66 -2.37 0.13
N LEU A 237 14.34 -3.61 -0.26
CA LEU A 237 15.01 -4.80 0.30
C LEU A 237 16.52 -4.78 0.04
N GLU A 238 16.96 -4.53 -1.21
CA GLU A 238 18.39 -4.46 -1.54
C GLU A 238 19.10 -3.35 -0.76
N LEU A 239 18.53 -2.14 -0.70
CA LEU A 239 19.12 -1.02 0.04
C LEU A 239 19.22 -1.31 1.53
N THR A 240 18.19 -1.95 2.11
CA THR A 240 18.19 -2.39 3.52
C THR A 240 19.29 -3.42 3.78
N LEU A 241 19.45 -4.41 2.88
CA LEU A 241 20.50 -5.42 3.00
C LEU A 241 21.90 -4.80 2.89
N ARG A 242 22.09 -3.82 2.00
CA ARG A 242 23.36 -3.08 1.90
C ARG A 242 23.68 -2.38 3.21
N GLU A 243 22.71 -1.69 3.79
CA GLU A 243 22.90 -0.97 5.03
C GLU A 243 23.23 -1.92 6.19
N ILE A 244 22.43 -2.98 6.37
CA ILE A 244 22.70 -4.01 7.39
C ILE A 244 24.09 -4.64 7.20
N SER A 245 24.49 -4.91 5.96
CA SER A 245 25.79 -5.54 5.67
C SER A 245 26.99 -4.68 6.04
N ARG A 246 26.83 -3.35 6.13
CA ARG A 246 27.89 -2.45 6.62
C ARG A 246 28.19 -2.73 8.09
N TYR A 247 27.16 -2.87 8.91
CA TYR A 247 27.32 -3.16 10.34
C TYR A 247 27.79 -4.59 10.61
N ALA A 248 27.26 -5.57 9.87
CA ALA A 248 27.63 -6.97 10.07
C ALA A 248 29.11 -7.27 9.73
N ARG A 249 29.73 -6.49 8.83
CA ARG A 249 31.16 -6.62 8.52
C ARG A 249 32.08 -6.03 9.60
N VAL A 250 31.61 -5.04 10.36
CA VAL A 250 32.37 -4.43 11.46
C VAL A 250 32.47 -5.39 12.66
N SER A 251 31.60 -6.39 12.74
CA SER A 251 31.58 -7.39 13.83
C SER A 251 32.52 -8.58 13.62
N LEU A 252 33.26 -8.61 12.50
CA LEU A 252 34.11 -9.74 12.09
C LEU A 252 35.59 -9.34 11.94
N THR A 253 35.96 -8.17 12.44
CA THR A 253 37.34 -7.66 12.57
C THR A 253 37.55 -7.27 14.02
#